data_AF-A0A920HNX0-F1
#
_entry.id   AF-A0A920HNX0-F1
#
_cell.length_a   1.000
_cell.length_b   1.000
_cell.length_c   1.000
_cell.angle_alpha   90.00
_cell.angle_beta   90.00
_cell.angle_gamma   90.00
#
_symmetry.space_group_name_H-M   'P 1'
#
loop_
_entity.id
_entity.type
_entity.pdbx_description
1 polymer ?
#
loop_
_entity_poly.entity_id
_entity_poly.type
_entity_poly.pdbx_seq_one_letter_code
_entity_poly.pdbx_strand_id
1 'polypeptide(L)'
;MSDLTFDHLLPRSKGGETTWENVVTACSKCNLKKANHLYHVANMKPMQWPYKPNVHELHKNGKLFPPNYLHESWMDYLYWDSELEA
;
A
#
# COMPACT_ATOMS: atom_id res chain seq x y z
N MET A 1 -12.79 9.21 1.83
CA MET A 1 -11.96 8.30 1.00
C MET A 1 -12.27 6.89 1.47
N SER A 2 -13.31 6.23 0.94
CA SER A 2 -13.80 4.97 1.53
C SER A 2 -13.14 3.70 0.98
N ASP A 3 -12.48 3.76 -0.18
CA ASP A 3 -11.83 2.57 -0.77
C ASP A 3 -10.45 2.95 -1.30
N LEU A 4 -9.43 2.63 -0.52
CA LEU A 4 -8.04 2.76 -0.93
C LEU A 4 -7.60 1.46 -1.60
N THR A 5 -6.84 1.61 -2.67
CA THR A 5 -6.32 0.52 -3.49
C THR A 5 -4.82 0.72 -3.65
N PHE A 6 -4.12 -0.37 -3.99
CA PHE A 6 -2.75 -0.31 -4.46
C PHE A 6 -2.73 -0.02 -5.97
N ASP A 7 -1.91 0.92 -6.39
CA ASP A 7 -1.64 1.23 -7.80
C ASP A 7 -0.13 1.24 -8.05
N HIS A 8 0.27 0.88 -9.27
CA HIS A 8 1.67 0.84 -9.69
C HIS A 8 1.99 2.03 -10.60
N LEU A 9 3.00 2.84 -10.28
CA LEU A 9 3.43 3.99 -11.09
C LEU A 9 3.80 3.60 -12.52
N LEU A 10 4.64 2.57 -12.66
CA LEU A 10 4.81 1.77 -13.87
C LEU A 10 3.79 0.63 -13.81
N PRO A 11 2.77 0.59 -14.68
CA PRO A 11 1.77 -0.47 -14.64
C PRO A 11 2.37 -1.87 -14.84
N ARG A 12 1.80 -2.89 -14.20
CA ARG A 12 2.25 -4.29 -14.35
C ARG A 12 2.28 -4.76 -15.81
N SER A 13 1.31 -4.32 -16.63
CA SER A 13 1.26 -4.62 -18.07
C SER A 13 2.42 -4.02 -18.88
N LYS A 14 3.24 -3.16 -18.26
CA LYS A 14 4.45 -2.56 -18.82
C LYS A 14 5.72 -2.98 -18.06
N GLY A 15 5.65 -4.10 -17.34
CA GLY A 15 6.80 -4.63 -16.58
C GLY A 15 6.99 -4.01 -15.19
N GLY A 16 6.02 -3.25 -14.68
CA GLY A 16 6.08 -2.72 -13.33
C GLY A 16 6.02 -3.79 -12.26
N GLU A 17 7.00 -3.79 -11.37
CA GLU A 17 7.09 -4.73 -10.25
C GLU A 17 6.38 -4.19 -9.00
N THR A 18 6.01 -5.09 -8.09
CA THR A 18 5.46 -4.71 -6.78
C THR A 18 6.61 -4.42 -5.81
N THR A 19 7.14 -3.20 -5.89
CA THR A 19 8.25 -2.71 -5.06
C THR A 19 7.88 -1.43 -4.32
N TRP A 20 8.66 -1.09 -3.30
CA TRP A 20 8.49 0.13 -2.52
C TRP A 20 8.61 1.41 -3.36
N GLU A 21 9.31 1.35 -4.48
CA GLU A 21 9.58 2.47 -5.39
C GLU A 21 8.55 2.55 -6.54
N ASN A 22 7.61 1.60 -6.61
CA ASN A 22 6.62 1.55 -7.69
C ASN A 22 5.18 1.52 -7.20
N VAL A 23 4.90 1.11 -5.96
CA VAL A 23 3.53 1.00 -5.43
C VAL A 23 3.14 2.24 -4.65
N VAL A 24 1.96 2.79 -4.95
CA VAL A 24 1.33 3.92 -4.25
C VAL A 24 -0.09 3.57 -3.82
N THR A 25 -0.62 4.32 -2.87
CA THR A 25 -2.03 4.27 -2.51
C THR A 25 -2.85 5.19 -3.42
N ALA A 26 -3.94 4.67 -3.98
CA ALA A 26 -4.88 5.44 -4.80
C ALA A 26 -6.33 5.08 -4.45
N CYS A 27 -7.26 6.04 -4.55
CA CYS A 27 -8.68 5.69 -4.48
C CYS A 27 -9.11 4.93 -5.75
N SER A 28 -10.18 4.14 -5.66
CA SER A 28 -10.66 3.32 -6.79
C SER A 28 -10.91 4.13 -8.06
N LYS A 29 -11.45 5.36 -7.96
CA LYS A 29 -11.69 6.25 -9.10
C LYS A 29 -10.39 6.68 -9.78
N CYS A 30 -9.37 7.06 -9.00
CA CYS A 30 -8.07 7.46 -9.53
C CYS A 30 -7.35 6.26 -10.15
N ASN A 31 -7.35 5.10 -9.47
CA ASN A 31 -6.72 3.89 -9.98
C ASN A 31 -7.36 3.46 -11.32
N LEU A 32 -8.69 3.46 -11.40
CA LEU A 32 -9.41 3.19 -12.65
C LEU A 32 -9.10 4.20 -13.75
N LYS A 33 -9.00 5.50 -13.42
CA LYS A 33 -8.68 6.55 -14.40
C LYS A 33 -7.25 6.41 -14.94
N LYS A 34 -6.28 6.06 -14.10
CA LYS A 34 -4.89 5.83 -14.55
C LYS A 34 -4.78 4.54 -15.35
N ALA A 35 -5.50 3.49 -14.95
CA ALA A 35 -5.52 2.18 -15.58
C ALA A 35 -4.09 1.68 -15.90
N ASN A 36 -3.83 1.32 -17.16
CA ASN A 36 -2.53 0.86 -17.63
C ASN A 36 -1.66 1.98 -18.24
N HIS A 37 -2.00 3.25 -18.03
CA HIS A 37 -1.20 4.39 -18.49
C HIS A 37 -0.09 4.70 -17.49
N LEU A 38 1.03 5.22 -18.01
CA LEU A 38 2.07 5.82 -17.18
C LEU A 38 1.51 7.07 -16.51
N TYR A 39 1.93 7.34 -15.28
CA TYR A 39 1.45 8.47 -14.48
C TYR A 39 1.53 9.82 -15.25
N HIS A 40 2.59 10.03 -16.04
CA HIS A 40 2.77 11.25 -16.83
C HIS A 40 1.89 11.29 -18.09
N VAL A 41 1.55 10.15 -18.69
CA VAL A 41 0.62 10.07 -19.82
C VAL A 41 -0.81 10.34 -19.37
N ALA A 42 -1.18 9.83 -18.18
CA ALA A 42 -2.48 10.11 -17.57
C ALA A 42 -2.59 11.53 -16.96
N ASN A 43 -1.50 12.29 -16.94
CA ASN A 43 -1.37 13.56 -16.22
C ASN A 43 -1.80 13.45 -14.74
N MET A 44 -1.41 12.34 -14.11
CA MET A 44 -1.76 11.99 -12.73
C MET A 44 -0.48 11.73 -11.95
N LYS A 45 0.01 12.72 -11.21
CA LYS A 45 1.17 12.54 -10.31
C LYS A 45 0.70 12.15 -8.92
N PRO A 46 1.41 11.24 -8.22
CA PRO A 46 1.08 10.94 -6.83
C PRO A 46 1.37 12.17 -5.96
N MET A 47 0.63 12.31 -4.85
CA MET A 47 0.90 13.37 -3.87
C MET A 47 2.24 13.15 -3.15
N GLN A 48 2.64 11.88 -2.98
CA GLN A 48 3.90 11.47 -2.41
C GLN A 48 4.51 10.40 -3.31
N TRP A 49 5.78 10.57 -3.69
CA TRP A 49 6.49 9.54 -4.44
C TRP A 49 6.72 8.30 -3.56
N PRO A 50 6.60 7.09 -4.13
CA PRO A 50 6.78 5.86 -3.39
C PRO A 50 8.26 5.69 -3.03
N TYR A 51 8.51 5.26 -1.80
CA TYR A 51 9.85 5.00 -1.28
C TYR A 51 9.77 3.95 -0.18
N LYS A 52 10.89 3.26 0.07
CA LYS A 52 11.03 2.35 1.20
C LYS A 52 11.26 3.17 2.48
N PRO A 53 10.33 3.13 3.46
CA PRO A 53 10.53 3.84 4.71
C PRO A 53 11.65 3.20 5.53
N ASN A 54 12.34 4.01 6.31
CA ASN A 54 13.29 3.52 7.30
C ASN A 54 12.59 3.16 8.63
N VAL A 55 13.33 2.52 9.54
CA VAL A 55 12.81 2.07 10.84
C VAL A 55 12.27 3.23 11.68
N HIS A 56 12.93 4.39 11.65
CA HIS A 56 12.49 5.56 12.41
C HIS A 56 11.14 6.10 11.90
N GLU A 57 10.95 6.15 10.58
CA GLU A 57 9.68 6.55 9.97
C GLU A 57 8.55 5.57 10.29
N LEU A 58 8.83 4.26 10.27
CA LEU A 58 7.86 3.24 10.66
C LEU A 58 7.43 3.41 12.13
N HIS A 59 8.39 3.63 13.05
CA HIS A 59 8.06 3.91 14.44
C HIS A 59 7.26 5.20 14.62
N LYS A 60 7.59 6.25 13.86
CA LYS A 60 6.84 7.52 13.88
C LYS A 60 5.39 7.31 13.41
N ASN A 61 5.18 6.55 12.34
CA ASN A 61 3.84 6.22 11.84
C ASN A 61 3.06 5.34 12.83
N GLY A 62 3.73 4.38 13.48
CA GLY A 62 3.10 3.53 14.49
C GLY A 62 2.55 4.31 15.69
N LYS A 63 3.18 5.43 16.08
CA LYS A 63 2.71 6.30 17.16
C LYS A 63 1.38 7.01 16.87
N LEU A 64 0.91 6.98 15.62
CA LEU A 64 -0.41 7.51 15.25
C LEU A 64 -1.55 6.59 15.67
N PHE A 65 -1.25 5.35 16.06
CA PHE A 65 -2.22 4.37 16.54
C PHE A 65 -2.13 4.19 18.06
N PRO A 66 -3.22 3.78 18.73
CA PRO A 66 -3.19 3.46 20.15
C PRO A 66 -2.14 2.37 20.49
N PRO A 67 -1.63 2.33 21.72
CA PRO A 67 -0.77 1.23 22.17
C PRO A 67 -1.45 -0.12 21.94
N ASN A 68 -0.70 -1.11 21.45
CA ASN A 68 -1.18 -2.46 21.13
C ASN A 68 -2.34 -2.51 20.12
N TYR A 69 -2.49 -1.49 19.28
CA TYR A 69 -3.48 -1.52 18.22
C TYR A 69 -3.13 -2.57 17.16
N LEU A 70 -3.96 -3.60 17.06
CA LEU A 70 -3.96 -4.57 15.98
C LEU A 70 -5.24 -4.39 15.17
N HIS A 71 -5.10 -4.05 13.89
CA HIS A 71 -6.25 -3.95 13.00
C HIS A 71 -6.84 -5.34 12.76
N GLU A 72 -8.17 -5.49 12.83
CA GLU A 72 -8.86 -6.79 12.73
C GLU A 72 -8.49 -7.59 11.46
N SER A 73 -8.26 -6.90 10.33
CA SER A 73 -7.87 -7.55 9.07
C SER A 73 -6.49 -8.22 9.10
N TRP A 74 -5.68 -7.96 10.13
CA TRP A 74 -4.37 -8.60 10.31
C TRP A 74 -4.48 -9.93 11.06
N MET A 75 -5.62 -10.21 11.69
CA MET A 75 -5.84 -11.47 12.42
C MET A 75 -5.62 -12.68 11.49
N ASP A 76 -6.13 -12.61 10.26
CA ASP A 76 -6.00 -13.68 9.26
C ASP A 76 -4.54 -14.01 8.90
N TYR A 77 -3.62 -13.06 9.07
CA TYR A 77 -2.21 -13.21 8.71
C TYR A 77 -1.30 -13.55 9.89
N LEU A 78 -1.71 -13.20 11.11
CA LEU A 78 -0.88 -13.35 12.32
C LEU A 78 -1.24 -14.56 13.19
N TYR A 79 -2.41 -15.17 12.99
CA TYR A 79 -2.90 -16.26 13.86
C TYR A 79 -2.52 -17.68 13.41
N TRP A 80 -1.74 -17.83 12.34
CA TRP A 80 -1.39 -19.15 11.77
C TRP A 80 -0.32 -19.95 12.55
N ASP A 81 0.31 -19.37 13.58
CA ASP A 81 1.30 -20.04 14.43
C ASP A 81 0.75 -20.50 15.80
N SER A 82 -0.57 -20.50 15.97
CA SER A 82 -1.18 -21.07 17.18
C SER A 82 -1.17 -22.60 17.05
N GLU A 83 -0.35 -23.30 17.85
CA GLU A 83 -0.45 -24.75 17.97
C GLU A 83 -1.90 -25.11 18.32
N LEU A 84 -2.56 -25.89 17.45
CA LEU A 84 -3.86 -26.46 17.77
C LEU A 84 -3.64 -27.48 18.89
N GLU A 85 -4.07 -27.15 20.11
CA GLU A 85 -4.15 -28.14 21.18
C GLU A 85 -5.05 -29.29 20.70
N ALA A 86 -4.50 -30.51 20.72
CA ALA A 86 -5.14 -31.74 20.27
C ALA A 86 -6.19 -32.26 21.28
#